data_AF-A0A6G0V844-F1
#
_entry.id   AF-A0A6G0V844-F1
#
_cell.length_a   1.000
_cell.length_b   1.000
_cell.length_c   1.000
_cell.angle_alpha   90.00
_cell.angle_beta   90.00
_cell.angle_gamma   90.00
#
_symmetry.space_group_name_H-M   'P 1'
#
loop_
_entity.id
_entity.type
_entity.pdbx_description
1 polymer ?
#
loop_
_entity_poly.entity_id
_entity_poly.type
_entity_poly.pdbx_seq_one_letter_code
_entity_poly.pdbx_strand_id
1 'polypeptide(L)'
;MTCKHLLKLFSCIFFFYFLLDVVESTNFMPAEDWVCGAMDWDKSLSYKSANQTCYDVGVSVNECCKVHDDCYEGENTQEACDVPFCECLLQQAARSKFPECKGTVETFCFAVQLFGEKDKCANQTRFDICILEFNSCLSTKEPLVCEERMCQCTIESLLDPARAECRTVIDKVCNTSSLFPRASKTNVSIVFKEVNYFGHSMTILTACGATFLVLSIIIFTVGLVHRYMKKKAMPSSPSRTPLCTAASSDLTLIFNTNAGLLPEDEERKPTMLYP
;
A
#
# COMPACT_ATOMS: atom_id res chain seq x y z
N MET A 1 -34.35 29.34 -4.72
CA MET A 1 -33.66 28.02 -4.79
C MET A 1 -34.70 26.94 -4.59
N THR A 2 -34.90 26.03 -5.53
CA THR A 2 -35.92 24.96 -5.41
C THR A 2 -35.34 23.75 -4.65
N CYS A 3 -36.19 23.01 -3.93
CA CYS A 3 -35.83 21.83 -3.13
C CYS A 3 -34.95 20.80 -3.90
N LYS A 4 -35.13 20.70 -5.22
CA LYS A 4 -34.31 19.85 -6.12
C LYS A 4 -32.83 20.22 -6.16
N HIS A 5 -32.45 21.48 -5.93
CA HIS A 5 -31.05 21.89 -5.88
C HIS A 5 -30.40 21.56 -4.52
N LEU A 6 -31.18 21.61 -3.44
CA LEU A 6 -30.69 21.23 -2.11
C LEU A 6 -30.34 19.73 -2.06
N LEU A 7 -31.22 18.87 -2.60
CA LEU A 7 -31.00 17.41 -2.61
C LEU A 7 -29.74 17.01 -3.39
N LYS A 8 -29.44 17.71 -4.50
CA LYS A 8 -28.21 17.51 -5.27
C LYS A 8 -26.97 17.95 -4.51
N LEU A 9 -27.06 19.08 -3.78
CA LEU A 9 -25.97 19.56 -2.95
C LEU A 9 -25.64 18.56 -1.82
N PHE A 10 -26.66 18.04 -1.12
CA PHE A 10 -26.48 17.03 -0.08
C PHE A 10 -25.88 15.72 -0.62
N SER A 11 -26.32 15.27 -1.80
CA SER A 11 -25.74 14.09 -2.44
C SER A 11 -24.26 14.27 -2.81
N CYS A 12 -23.87 15.45 -3.31
CA CYS A 12 -22.47 15.76 -3.61
C CYS A 12 -21.61 15.84 -2.34
N ILE A 13 -22.14 16.46 -1.28
CA ILE A 13 -21.44 16.58 0.00
C ILE A 13 -21.23 15.20 0.62
N PHE A 14 -22.25 14.34 0.63
CA PHE A 14 -22.15 12.98 1.16
C PHE A 14 -21.16 12.11 0.37
N PHE A 15 -21.17 12.25 -0.96
CA PHE A 15 -20.19 11.57 -1.82
C PHE A 15 -18.76 12.07 -1.58
N PHE A 16 -18.58 13.37 -1.32
CA PHE A 16 -17.26 13.93 -0.99
C PHE A 16 -16.75 13.43 0.36
N TYR A 17 -17.59 13.40 1.40
CA TYR A 17 -17.23 12.81 2.69
C TYR A 17 -16.91 11.31 2.57
N PHE A 18 -17.69 10.56 1.80
CA PHE A 18 -17.39 9.16 1.52
C PHE A 18 -16.04 8.98 0.80
N LEU A 19 -15.70 9.84 -0.15
CA LEU A 19 -14.40 9.81 -0.82
C LEU A 19 -13.26 10.20 0.13
N LEU A 20 -13.46 11.17 1.03
CA LEU A 20 -12.46 11.54 2.03
C LEU A 20 -12.18 10.38 2.99
N ASP A 21 -13.23 9.71 3.49
CA ASP A 21 -13.09 8.53 4.36
C ASP A 21 -12.35 7.38 3.67
N VAL A 22 -12.56 7.19 2.36
CA VAL A 22 -11.85 6.17 1.57
C VAL A 22 -10.38 6.52 1.37
N VAL A 23 -10.06 7.80 1.14
CA VAL A 23 -8.68 8.28 0.90
C VAL A 23 -7.83 8.25 2.18
N GLU A 24 -8.42 8.49 3.35
CA GLU A 24 -7.68 8.51 4.63
C GLU A 24 -7.33 7.10 5.15
N SER A 25 -7.93 6.05 4.59
CA SER A 25 -7.74 4.67 5.06
C SER A 25 -6.53 3.92 4.49
N THR A 26 -5.81 4.47 3.51
CA THR A 26 -4.66 3.77 2.93
C THR A 26 -3.37 4.23 3.59
N ASN A 27 -3.06 3.67 4.77
CA ASN A 27 -1.70 3.61 5.30
C ASN A 27 -0.87 2.65 4.44
N PHE A 28 -0.78 2.94 3.15
CA PHE A 28 -0.06 2.14 2.18
C PHE A 28 1.42 2.49 2.28
N MET A 29 2.21 1.53 2.73
CA MET A 29 3.66 1.63 2.73
C MET A 29 4.17 1.33 1.31
N PRO A 30 4.93 2.24 0.69
CA PRO A 30 5.59 1.95 -0.58
C PRO A 30 6.53 0.75 -0.45
N ALA A 31 6.67 -0.02 -1.53
CA ALA A 31 7.50 -1.24 -1.51
C ALA A 31 8.99 -0.94 -1.27
N GLU A 32 9.43 0.24 -1.70
CA GLU A 32 10.79 0.77 -1.51
C GLU A 32 11.13 1.06 -0.03
N ASP A 33 10.13 1.30 0.82
CA ASP A 33 10.31 1.56 2.25
C ASP A 33 10.23 0.27 3.10
N TRP A 34 9.94 -0.87 2.45
CA TRP A 34 9.82 -2.16 3.12
C TRP A 34 11.19 -2.82 3.34
N VAL A 35 11.52 -3.13 4.59
CA VAL A 35 12.83 -3.65 4.97
C VAL A 35 12.83 -5.13 5.35
N CYS A 36 11.70 -5.73 5.71
CA CYS A 36 11.66 -7.11 6.19
C CYS A 36 12.21 -8.10 5.13
N GLY A 37 13.37 -8.70 5.35
CA GLY A 37 13.99 -9.66 4.45
C GLY A 37 15.48 -9.39 4.26
N ALA A 38 16.25 -10.44 3.95
CA ALA A 38 17.71 -10.34 3.86
C ALA A 38 18.20 -9.91 2.46
N MET A 39 17.43 -10.21 1.41
CA MET A 39 17.73 -9.97 0.00
C MET A 39 16.58 -9.20 -0.69
N ASP A 40 16.77 -8.80 -1.95
CA ASP A 40 15.69 -8.08 -2.67
C ASP A 40 14.46 -8.95 -2.92
N TRP A 41 14.64 -10.26 -3.14
CA TRP A 41 13.55 -11.15 -3.53
C TRP A 41 12.69 -11.55 -2.32
N ASP A 42 13.27 -11.80 -1.15
CA ASP A 42 12.52 -12.13 0.07
C ASP A 42 11.92 -10.87 0.70
N LYS A 43 12.54 -9.68 0.54
CA LYS A 43 11.87 -8.38 0.78
C LYS A 43 10.64 -8.19 -0.08
N SER A 44 10.73 -8.48 -1.39
CA SER A 44 9.58 -8.39 -2.29
C SER A 44 8.48 -9.40 -1.90
N LEU A 45 8.86 -10.60 -1.49
CA LEU A 45 7.94 -11.65 -1.08
C LEU A 45 7.23 -11.31 0.23
N SER A 46 7.97 -10.88 1.24
CA SER A 46 7.43 -10.49 2.55
C SER A 46 6.53 -9.26 2.41
N TYR A 47 6.92 -8.27 1.60
CA TYR A 47 6.08 -7.11 1.29
C TYR A 47 4.75 -7.53 0.68
N LYS A 48 4.77 -8.38 -0.36
CA LYS A 48 3.53 -8.86 -1.00
C LYS A 48 2.65 -9.63 -0.02
N SER A 49 3.24 -10.47 0.83
CA SER A 49 2.51 -11.22 1.84
C SER A 49 1.84 -10.28 2.85
N ALA A 50 2.61 -9.37 3.45
CA ALA A 50 2.11 -8.42 4.45
C ALA A 50 1.09 -7.43 3.86
N ASN A 51 1.32 -6.93 2.64
CA ASN A 51 0.38 -6.02 1.98
C ASN A 51 -0.95 -6.71 1.59
N GLN A 52 -0.98 -8.06 1.52
CA GLN A 52 -2.22 -8.81 1.27
C GLN A 52 -3.01 -9.08 2.54
N THR A 53 -2.34 -9.43 3.64
CA THR A 53 -3.00 -9.94 4.85
C THR A 53 -2.91 -9.02 6.05
N CYS A 54 -1.97 -8.07 6.07
CA CYS A 54 -1.63 -7.19 7.19
C CYS A 54 -1.61 -5.70 6.78
N TYR A 55 -2.27 -5.29 5.70
CA TYR A 55 -2.10 -3.94 5.14
C TYR A 55 -2.46 -2.81 6.11
N ASP A 56 -3.38 -3.05 7.04
CA ASP A 56 -3.81 -2.05 8.04
C ASP A 56 -2.78 -1.83 9.16
N VAL A 57 -1.90 -2.80 9.38
CA VAL A 57 -0.79 -2.76 10.36
C VAL A 57 0.58 -2.89 9.69
N GLY A 58 0.65 -2.78 8.35
CA GLY A 58 1.86 -3.05 7.57
C GLY A 58 3.05 -2.18 7.96
N VAL A 59 2.80 -0.90 8.22
CA VAL A 59 3.82 0.04 8.72
C VAL A 59 4.42 -0.45 10.05
N SER A 60 3.58 -0.88 10.99
CA SER A 60 4.02 -1.39 12.30
C SER A 60 4.73 -2.75 12.20
N VAL A 61 4.30 -3.61 11.28
CA VAL A 61 4.99 -4.88 10.98
C VAL A 61 6.39 -4.60 10.44
N ASN A 62 6.53 -3.65 9.50
CA ASN A 62 7.83 -3.26 8.96
C ASN A 62 8.74 -2.64 10.03
N GLU A 63 8.17 -1.90 10.99
CA GLU A 63 8.93 -1.36 12.12
C GLU A 63 9.49 -2.46 13.02
N CYS A 64 8.75 -3.55 13.26
CA CYS A 64 9.29 -4.72 13.97
C CYS A 64 10.53 -5.28 13.25
N CYS A 65 10.55 -5.26 11.91
CA CYS A 65 11.69 -5.74 11.13
C CYS A 65 12.91 -4.83 11.23
N LYS A 66 12.74 -3.50 11.23
CA LYS A 66 13.87 -2.57 11.44
C LYS A 66 14.57 -2.83 12.78
N VAL A 67 13.78 -2.95 13.85
CA VAL A 67 14.31 -3.23 15.20
C VAL A 67 15.02 -4.59 15.24
N HIS A 68 14.53 -5.57 14.50
CA HIS A 68 15.14 -6.89 14.39
C HIS A 68 16.45 -6.88 13.62
N ASP A 69 16.50 -6.19 12.48
CA ASP A 69 17.72 -5.98 11.69
C ASP A 69 18.79 -5.24 12.52
N ASP A 70 18.41 -4.15 13.21
CA ASP A 70 19.27 -3.40 14.12
C ASP A 70 19.82 -4.29 15.26
N CYS A 71 19.01 -5.22 15.76
CA CYS A 71 19.44 -6.18 16.80
C CYS A 71 20.54 -7.11 16.29
N TYR A 72 20.43 -7.60 15.05
CA TYR A 72 21.44 -8.45 14.43
C TYR A 72 22.76 -7.72 14.15
N GLU A 73 22.70 -6.42 13.89
CA GLU A 73 23.92 -5.60 13.76
C GLU A 73 24.70 -5.50 15.10
N GLY A 74 24.01 -5.64 16.23
CA GLY A 74 24.56 -5.49 17.59
C GLY A 74 25.30 -6.69 18.19
N GLU A 75 25.77 -7.65 17.39
CA GLU A 75 26.42 -8.91 17.85
C GLU A 75 25.57 -9.76 18.83
N ASN A 76 24.25 -9.58 18.83
CA ASN A 76 23.33 -10.36 19.66
C ASN A 76 23.17 -11.79 19.11
N THR A 77 22.79 -12.72 19.99
CA THR A 77 22.41 -14.07 19.54
C THR A 77 21.10 -14.03 18.78
N GLN A 78 20.91 -14.98 17.86
CA GLN A 78 19.66 -15.13 17.13
C GLN A 78 18.44 -15.17 18.06
N GLU A 79 18.49 -15.99 19.12
CA GLU A 79 17.37 -16.10 20.07
C GLU A 79 17.05 -14.77 20.76
N ALA A 80 18.08 -13.97 21.09
CA ALA A 80 17.89 -12.67 21.72
C ALA A 80 17.20 -11.65 20.80
N CYS A 81 17.35 -11.77 19.48
CA CYS A 81 16.68 -10.92 18.50
C CYS A 81 15.32 -11.48 18.05
N ASP A 82 15.24 -12.78 17.78
CA ASP A 82 14.06 -13.41 17.18
C ASP A 82 12.87 -13.47 18.16
N VAL A 83 13.11 -13.69 19.47
CA VAL A 83 12.03 -13.71 20.47
C VAL A 83 11.27 -12.38 20.55
N PRO A 84 11.92 -11.23 20.81
CA PRO A 84 11.21 -9.94 20.86
C PRO A 84 10.64 -9.53 19.50
N PHE A 85 11.28 -9.91 18.39
CA PHE A 85 10.72 -9.72 17.06
C PHE A 85 9.39 -10.45 16.88
N CYS A 86 9.34 -11.74 17.22
CA CYS A 86 8.12 -12.55 17.16
C CYS A 86 7.01 -11.98 18.06
N GLU A 87 7.35 -11.52 19.26
CA GLU A 87 6.38 -10.85 20.15
C GLU A 87 5.83 -9.56 19.54
N CYS A 88 6.69 -8.72 18.96
CA CYS A 88 6.30 -7.49 18.26
C CYS A 88 5.31 -7.79 17.13
N LEU A 89 5.65 -8.76 16.29
CA LEU A 89 4.85 -9.22 15.16
C LEU A 89 3.47 -9.73 15.59
N LEU A 90 3.42 -10.61 16.58
CA LEU A 90 2.16 -11.16 17.10
C LEU A 90 1.29 -10.07 17.75
N GLN A 91 1.91 -9.07 18.40
CA GLN A 91 1.20 -7.92 18.92
C GLN A 91 0.56 -7.09 17.80
N GLN A 92 1.24 -6.89 16.67
CA GLN A 92 0.64 -6.17 15.53
C GLN A 92 -0.49 -6.98 14.89
N ALA A 93 -0.31 -8.29 14.70
CA ALA A 93 -1.37 -9.14 14.16
C ALA A 93 -2.61 -9.16 15.07
N ALA A 94 -2.45 -9.11 16.40
CA ALA A 94 -3.57 -9.01 17.33
C ALA A 94 -4.34 -7.67 17.24
N ARG A 95 -3.71 -6.62 16.69
CA ARG A 95 -4.33 -5.30 16.44
C ARG A 95 -4.94 -5.19 15.04
N SER A 96 -4.56 -6.07 14.12
CA SER A 96 -5.08 -6.08 12.76
C SER A 96 -6.56 -6.42 12.73
N LYS A 97 -7.28 -5.79 11.82
CA LYS A 97 -8.67 -6.12 11.47
C LYS A 97 -8.76 -7.39 10.62
N PHE A 98 -7.63 -7.91 10.14
CA PHE A 98 -7.54 -9.06 9.24
C PHE A 98 -6.99 -10.28 9.99
N PRO A 99 -7.84 -11.31 10.26
CA PRO A 99 -7.40 -12.49 11.00
C PRO A 99 -6.30 -13.28 10.26
N GLU A 100 -6.23 -13.17 8.93
CA GLU A 100 -5.19 -13.78 8.11
C GLU A 100 -3.80 -13.21 8.40
N CYS A 101 -3.71 -11.96 8.92
CA CYS A 101 -2.44 -11.35 9.26
C CYS A 101 -1.62 -12.21 10.23
N LYS A 102 -2.31 -12.87 11.17
CA LYS A 102 -1.68 -13.77 12.16
C LYS A 102 -0.83 -14.85 11.49
N GLY A 103 -1.35 -15.51 10.45
CA GLY A 103 -0.60 -16.56 9.74
C GLY A 103 0.63 -16.02 9.01
N THR A 104 0.52 -14.83 8.42
CA THR A 104 1.65 -14.16 7.77
C THR A 104 2.75 -13.81 8.77
N VAL A 105 2.42 -13.20 9.91
CA VAL A 105 3.45 -12.83 10.89
C VAL A 105 4.04 -14.05 11.61
N GLU A 106 3.27 -15.12 11.84
CA GLU A 106 3.79 -16.40 12.33
C GLU A 106 4.80 -17.00 11.34
N THR A 107 4.55 -16.85 10.03
CA THR A 107 5.48 -17.26 8.98
C THR A 107 6.77 -16.43 9.01
N PHE A 108 6.69 -15.12 9.25
CA PHE A 108 7.88 -14.27 9.38
C PHE A 108 8.73 -14.65 10.61
N CYS A 109 8.09 -14.79 11.77
CA CYS A 109 8.72 -15.27 12.99
C CYS A 109 9.41 -16.63 12.78
N PHE A 110 8.73 -17.54 12.08
CA PHE A 110 9.29 -18.83 11.76
C PHE A 110 10.51 -18.74 10.81
N ALA A 111 10.42 -17.92 9.76
CA ALA A 111 11.50 -17.77 8.80
C ALA A 111 12.78 -17.28 9.48
N VAL A 112 12.70 -16.27 10.36
CA VAL A 112 13.90 -15.77 11.05
C VAL A 112 14.47 -16.81 12.01
N GLN A 113 13.63 -17.58 12.71
CA GLN A 113 14.07 -18.66 13.59
C GLN A 113 14.79 -19.78 12.84
N LEU A 114 14.44 -20.01 11.58
CA LEU A 114 15.07 -21.03 10.75
C LEU A 114 16.36 -20.55 10.06
N PHE A 115 16.43 -19.28 9.66
CA PHE A 115 17.49 -18.74 8.79
C PHE A 115 18.41 -17.71 9.46
N GLY A 116 18.13 -17.29 10.69
CA GLY A 116 18.84 -16.20 11.38
C GLY A 116 20.28 -16.53 11.78
N GLU A 117 20.57 -17.76 12.22
CA GLU A 117 21.97 -18.16 12.47
C GLU A 117 22.66 -18.56 11.17
N LYS A 118 23.82 -17.93 10.93
CA LYS A 118 24.75 -18.29 9.85
C LYS A 118 25.18 -19.76 9.84
N ASP A 119 25.05 -20.48 10.96
CA ASP A 119 25.82 -21.72 11.15
C ASP A 119 25.04 -22.98 11.58
N LYS A 120 23.76 -22.92 12.00
CA LYS A 120 23.09 -24.12 12.56
C LYS A 120 22.23 -24.92 11.58
N CYS A 121 21.40 -24.27 10.76
CA CYS A 121 20.41 -25.02 9.94
C CYS A 121 20.47 -24.76 8.43
N ALA A 122 21.02 -23.63 7.99
CA ALA A 122 21.04 -23.27 6.59
C ALA A 122 22.44 -23.42 5.99
N ASN A 123 22.62 -24.42 5.12
CA ASN A 123 23.44 -24.16 3.93
C ASN A 123 22.49 -23.49 2.95
N GLN A 124 22.49 -22.15 2.97
CA GLN A 124 21.59 -21.26 2.23
C GLN A 124 21.33 -21.75 0.80
N THR A 125 22.40 -22.23 0.15
CA THR A 125 22.41 -22.79 -1.21
C THR A 125 21.35 -23.87 -1.48
N ARG A 126 21.05 -24.79 -0.54
CA ARG A 126 20.07 -25.86 -0.79
C ARG A 126 18.62 -25.41 -0.58
N PHE A 127 18.39 -24.52 0.37
CA PHE A 127 17.06 -23.97 0.59
C PHE A 127 16.64 -23.05 -0.56
N ASP A 128 17.59 -22.27 -1.10
CA ASP A 128 17.38 -21.45 -2.30
C ASP A 128 16.90 -22.30 -3.49
N ILE A 129 17.42 -23.52 -3.67
CA ILE A 129 16.95 -24.46 -4.70
C ILE A 129 15.48 -24.83 -4.46
N CYS A 130 15.10 -25.17 -3.23
CA CYS A 130 13.72 -25.49 -2.90
C CYS A 130 12.75 -24.31 -3.13
N ILE A 131 13.19 -23.09 -2.84
CA ILE A 131 12.42 -21.86 -3.12
C ILE A 131 12.26 -21.66 -4.63
N LEU A 132 13.34 -21.82 -5.42
CA LEU A 132 13.29 -21.69 -6.87
C LEU A 132 12.35 -22.74 -7.49
N GLU A 133 12.40 -23.98 -7.02
CA GLU A 133 11.49 -25.04 -7.44
C GLU A 133 10.04 -24.73 -7.06
N PHE A 134 9.81 -24.18 -5.86
CA PHE A 134 8.48 -23.75 -5.42
C PHE A 134 7.92 -22.62 -6.30
N ASN A 135 8.71 -21.58 -6.57
CA ASN A 135 8.33 -20.48 -7.45
C ASN A 135 8.03 -20.96 -8.89
N SER A 136 8.85 -21.87 -9.41
CA SER A 136 8.61 -22.53 -10.69
C SER A 136 7.31 -23.35 -10.66
N CYS A 137 7.04 -24.06 -9.56
CA CYS A 137 5.82 -24.83 -9.37
C CYS A 137 4.57 -23.94 -9.36
N LEU A 138 4.59 -22.81 -8.67
CA LEU A 138 3.46 -21.87 -8.60
C LEU A 138 3.02 -21.36 -9.99
N SER A 139 3.93 -21.33 -10.96
CA SER A 139 3.59 -20.94 -12.34
C SER A 139 2.85 -22.02 -13.13
N THR A 140 2.85 -23.28 -12.68
CA THR A 140 2.36 -24.43 -13.47
C THR A 140 1.38 -25.36 -12.75
N LYS A 141 1.25 -25.29 -11.42
CA LYS A 141 0.49 -26.25 -10.60
C LYS A 141 -0.41 -25.55 -9.57
N GLU A 142 -1.33 -26.32 -8.98
CA GLU A 142 -2.13 -25.86 -7.85
C GLU A 142 -1.24 -25.61 -6.62
N PRO A 143 -1.47 -24.55 -5.82
CA PRO A 143 -0.64 -24.18 -4.68
C PRO A 143 -0.38 -25.30 -3.68
N LEU A 144 -1.40 -26.11 -3.37
CA LEU A 144 -1.29 -27.25 -2.44
C LEU A 144 -0.23 -28.28 -2.85
N VAL A 145 -0.08 -28.52 -4.16
CA VAL A 145 0.93 -29.46 -4.69
C VAL A 145 2.33 -28.88 -4.56
N CYS A 146 2.45 -27.56 -4.71
CA CYS A 146 3.72 -26.87 -4.56
C CYS A 146 4.16 -26.80 -3.10
N GLU A 147 3.23 -26.61 -2.16
CA GLU A 147 3.49 -26.66 -0.73
C GLU A 147 4.04 -28.02 -0.29
N GLU A 148 3.39 -29.12 -0.69
CA GLU A 148 3.85 -30.48 -0.39
C GLU A 148 5.26 -30.73 -0.94
N ARG A 149 5.51 -30.27 -2.18
CA ARG A 149 6.84 -30.34 -2.80
C ARG A 149 7.90 -29.50 -2.07
N MET A 150 7.55 -28.30 -1.63
CA MET A 150 8.47 -27.42 -0.89
C MET A 150 8.84 -28.07 0.45
N CYS A 151 7.87 -28.61 1.18
CA CYS A 151 8.11 -29.36 2.40
C CYS A 151 9.02 -30.55 2.15
N GLN A 152 8.73 -31.35 1.13
CA GLN A 152 9.54 -32.52 0.78
C GLN A 152 10.99 -32.13 0.40
N CYS A 153 11.18 -31.11 -0.45
CA CYS A 153 12.51 -30.62 -0.82
C CYS A 153 13.30 -30.11 0.38
N THR A 154 12.62 -29.42 1.31
CA THR A 154 13.24 -28.90 2.53
C THR A 154 13.67 -30.04 3.45
N ILE A 155 12.82 -31.06 3.64
CA ILE A 155 13.14 -32.27 4.42
C ILE A 155 14.32 -33.01 3.81
N GLU A 156 14.34 -33.21 2.49
CA GLU A 156 15.41 -33.90 1.76
C GLU A 156 16.75 -33.15 1.86
N SER A 157 16.70 -31.82 1.82
CA SER A 157 17.88 -30.96 1.97
C SER A 157 18.56 -31.10 3.35
N LEU A 158 17.84 -31.65 4.34
CA LEU A 158 18.28 -31.81 5.73
C LEU A 158 18.57 -33.25 6.14
N LEU A 159 18.58 -34.19 5.19
CA LEU A 159 19.03 -35.57 5.45
C LEU A 159 20.54 -35.68 5.77
N ASP A 160 21.24 -34.56 5.89
CA ASP A 160 22.59 -34.52 6.43
C ASP A 160 22.55 -34.78 7.95
N PRO A 161 23.18 -35.87 8.46
CA PRO A 161 23.18 -36.20 9.88
C PRO A 161 23.78 -35.10 10.77
N ALA A 162 24.57 -34.18 10.22
CA ALA A 162 25.04 -32.99 10.94
C ALA A 162 23.91 -32.01 11.31
N ARG A 163 22.68 -32.21 10.82
CA ARG A 163 21.54 -31.27 10.95
C ARG A 163 20.30 -31.90 11.59
N ALA A 164 20.47 -32.97 12.35
CA ALA A 164 19.37 -33.66 13.03
C ALA A 164 18.54 -32.72 13.93
N GLU A 165 19.16 -31.68 14.50
CA GLU A 165 18.49 -30.68 15.34
C GLU A 165 17.43 -29.87 14.55
N CYS A 166 17.72 -29.55 13.29
CA CYS A 166 16.83 -28.80 12.40
C CYS A 166 15.58 -29.60 11.98
N ARG A 167 15.64 -30.93 12.07
CA ARG A 167 14.54 -31.82 11.72
C ARG A 167 13.31 -31.57 12.59
N THR A 168 13.50 -31.32 13.89
CA THR A 168 12.38 -31.08 14.81
C THR A 168 11.65 -29.77 14.50
N VAL A 169 12.40 -28.74 14.13
CA VAL A 169 11.88 -27.43 13.73
C VAL A 169 11.05 -27.58 12.45
N ILE A 170 11.56 -28.32 11.46
CA ILE A 170 10.88 -28.49 10.18
C ILE A 170 9.73 -29.48 10.23
N ASP A 171 9.83 -30.55 11.02
CA ASP A 171 8.69 -31.43 11.29
C ASP A 171 7.58 -30.63 11.98
N LYS A 172 7.92 -29.75 12.94
CA LYS A 172 6.93 -28.86 13.53
C LYS A 172 6.28 -27.99 12.46
N VAL A 173 7.03 -27.49 11.49
CA VAL A 173 6.49 -26.65 10.42
C VAL A 173 5.67 -27.46 9.46
N CYS A 174 6.21 -28.43 8.76
CA CYS A 174 5.47 -29.28 7.83
C CYS A 174 4.21 -29.91 8.44
N ASN A 175 4.15 -30.11 9.77
CA ASN A 175 2.96 -30.60 10.46
C ASN A 175 2.03 -29.51 11.05
N THR A 176 2.54 -28.33 11.42
CA THR A 176 1.72 -27.20 11.94
C THR A 176 1.19 -26.33 10.80
N SER A 177 1.85 -26.38 9.66
CA SER A 177 1.61 -25.63 8.45
C SER A 177 0.72 -26.44 7.50
N SER A 178 -0.33 -25.95 6.85
CA SER A 178 -0.96 -24.62 6.75
C SER A 178 -0.04 -23.41 6.82
N LEU A 179 1.17 -23.50 6.24
CA LEU A 179 2.08 -22.36 6.02
C LEU A 179 1.36 -21.29 5.19
N PHE A 180 0.42 -21.76 4.38
CA PHE A 180 -0.75 -21.03 3.93
C PHE A 180 -1.91 -21.56 4.77
N PRO A 181 -2.53 -20.74 5.65
CA PRO A 181 -3.72 -21.20 6.35
C PRO A 181 -4.66 -21.84 5.32
N ARG A 182 -5.29 -22.95 5.67
CA ARG A 182 -6.36 -23.59 4.88
C ARG A 182 -7.58 -22.63 4.68
N ALA A 183 -7.41 -21.33 4.96
CA ALA A 183 -8.12 -20.23 4.34
C ALA A 183 -7.62 -20.08 2.89
N SER A 184 -8.26 -20.57 1.84
CA SER A 184 -9.56 -21.20 1.69
C SER A 184 -9.63 -21.40 0.18
N LYS A 185 -9.93 -22.60 -0.33
CA LYS A 185 -10.29 -22.76 -1.76
C LYS A 185 -11.43 -21.80 -2.14
N THR A 186 -12.19 -21.34 -1.15
CA THR A 186 -13.19 -20.28 -1.23
C THR A 186 -12.60 -18.86 -1.29
N ASN A 187 -11.46 -18.53 -0.68
CA ASN A 187 -10.95 -17.17 -0.50
C ASN A 187 -10.07 -16.72 -1.65
N VAL A 188 -9.31 -17.61 -2.31
CA VAL A 188 -8.64 -17.24 -3.58
C VAL A 188 -9.68 -17.02 -4.68
N SER A 189 -10.76 -17.80 -4.70
CA SER A 189 -11.91 -17.54 -5.58
C SER A 189 -12.67 -16.27 -5.20
N ILE A 190 -12.83 -15.96 -3.92
CA ILE A 190 -13.42 -14.70 -3.45
C ILE A 190 -12.51 -13.52 -3.77
N VAL A 191 -11.18 -13.59 -3.60
CA VAL A 191 -10.24 -12.52 -3.97
C VAL A 191 -10.20 -12.33 -5.48
N PHE A 192 -10.19 -13.37 -6.30
CA PHE A 192 -10.31 -13.21 -7.75
C PHE A 192 -11.71 -12.70 -8.18
N LYS A 193 -12.77 -13.01 -7.43
CA LYS A 193 -14.11 -12.45 -7.65
C LYS A 193 -14.22 -11.01 -7.18
N GLU A 194 -13.60 -10.64 -6.07
CA GLU A 194 -13.56 -9.30 -5.48
C GLU A 194 -12.64 -8.40 -6.31
N VAL A 195 -11.51 -8.88 -6.84
CA VAL A 195 -10.66 -8.15 -7.79
C VAL A 195 -11.37 -7.98 -9.13
N ASN A 196 -12.12 -8.99 -9.61
CA ASN A 196 -13.01 -8.81 -10.77
C ASN A 196 -14.16 -7.84 -10.47
N TYR A 197 -14.74 -7.88 -9.28
CA TYR A 197 -15.84 -7.00 -8.87
C TYR A 197 -15.34 -5.56 -8.67
N PHE A 198 -14.14 -5.39 -8.15
CA PHE A 198 -13.45 -4.10 -8.00
C PHE A 198 -13.01 -3.58 -9.36
N GLY A 199 -12.49 -4.42 -10.25
CA GLY A 199 -12.22 -4.08 -11.65
C GLY A 199 -13.48 -3.65 -12.39
N HIS A 200 -14.60 -4.35 -12.17
CA HIS A 200 -15.89 -4.00 -12.77
C HIS A 200 -16.49 -2.72 -12.16
N SER A 201 -16.34 -2.53 -10.85
CA SER A 201 -16.77 -1.31 -10.15
C SER A 201 -15.92 -0.11 -10.56
N MET A 202 -14.62 -0.28 -10.78
CA MET A 202 -13.72 0.76 -11.28
C MET A 202 -13.98 1.10 -12.75
N THR A 203 -14.39 0.13 -13.57
CA THR A 203 -14.88 0.42 -14.94
C THR A 203 -16.21 1.16 -14.93
N ILE A 204 -17.11 0.84 -13.99
CA ILE A 204 -18.35 1.61 -13.79
C ILE A 204 -18.04 3.01 -13.26
N LEU A 205 -17.12 3.17 -12.31
CA LEU A 205 -16.70 4.47 -11.77
C LEU A 205 -16.01 5.34 -12.81
N THR A 206 -15.17 4.77 -13.66
CA THR A 206 -14.54 5.49 -14.78
C THR A 206 -15.55 5.85 -15.86
N ALA A 207 -16.52 4.97 -16.16
CA ALA A 207 -17.63 5.29 -17.06
C ALA A 207 -18.56 6.39 -16.48
N CYS A 208 -18.87 6.33 -15.19
CA CYS A 208 -19.62 7.36 -14.47
C CYS A 208 -18.84 8.69 -14.41
N GLY A 209 -17.54 8.64 -14.10
CA GLY A 209 -16.66 9.81 -14.08
C GLY A 209 -16.54 10.46 -15.47
N ALA A 210 -16.36 9.65 -16.52
CA ALA A 210 -16.29 10.13 -17.90
C ALA A 210 -17.63 10.74 -18.35
N THR A 211 -18.77 10.12 -18.01
CA THR A 211 -20.08 10.69 -18.32
C THR A 211 -20.34 11.99 -17.56
N PHE A 212 -19.93 12.10 -16.29
CA PHE A 212 -19.98 13.36 -15.53
C PHE A 212 -19.10 14.44 -16.15
N LEU A 213 -17.89 14.11 -16.59
CA LEU A 213 -16.98 15.04 -17.24
C LEU A 213 -17.56 15.54 -18.58
N VAL A 214 -18.08 14.63 -19.41
CA VAL A 214 -18.74 14.97 -20.67
C VAL A 214 -19.98 15.83 -20.44
N LEU A 215 -20.83 15.49 -19.47
CA LEU A 215 -21.99 16.30 -19.10
C LEU A 215 -21.59 17.69 -18.63
N SER A 216 -20.51 17.80 -17.86
CA SER A 216 -19.98 19.09 -17.40
C SER A 216 -19.50 19.95 -18.57
N ILE A 217 -18.81 19.36 -19.55
CA ILE A 217 -18.38 20.03 -20.78
C ILE A 217 -19.59 20.49 -21.61
N ILE A 218 -20.61 19.65 -21.77
CA ILE A 218 -21.84 19.99 -22.51
C ILE A 218 -22.57 21.16 -21.84
N ILE A 219 -22.75 21.12 -20.52
CA ILE A 219 -23.41 22.20 -19.77
C ILE A 219 -22.62 23.51 -19.92
N PHE A 220 -21.29 23.44 -19.83
CA PHE A 220 -20.42 24.60 -19.99
C PHE A 220 -20.53 25.21 -21.40
N THR A 221 -20.44 24.38 -22.44
CA THR A 221 -20.53 24.83 -23.84
C THR A 221 -21.89 25.42 -24.19
N VAL A 222 -23.00 24.79 -23.76
CA VAL A 222 -24.35 25.35 -23.92
C VAL A 222 -24.47 26.69 -23.18
N GLY A 223 -23.90 26.80 -21.98
CA GLY A 223 -23.82 28.05 -21.23
C GLY A 223 -23.09 29.16 -21.99
N LEU A 224 -21.96 28.84 -22.64
CA LEU A 224 -21.21 29.78 -23.47
C LEU A 224 -22.02 30.22 -24.70
N VAL A 225 -22.66 29.29 -25.41
CA VAL A 225 -23.50 29.59 -26.58
C VAL A 225 -24.66 30.50 -26.18
N HIS A 226 -25.35 30.18 -25.08
CA HIS A 226 -26.44 31.02 -24.58
C HIS A 226 -25.98 32.44 -24.25
N ARG A 227 -24.82 32.61 -23.59
CA ARG A 227 -24.22 33.94 -23.32
C ARG A 227 -23.87 34.67 -24.62
N TYR A 228 -23.32 33.97 -25.62
CA TYR A 228 -22.99 34.53 -26.91
C TYR A 228 -24.23 35.03 -27.66
N MET A 229 -25.28 34.22 -27.71
CA MET A 229 -26.55 34.59 -28.37
C MET A 229 -27.22 35.77 -27.67
N LYS A 230 -27.18 35.82 -26.33
CA LYS A 230 -27.70 36.95 -25.55
C LYS A 230 -26.96 38.26 -25.86
N LYS A 231 -25.65 38.23 -26.11
CA LYS A 231 -24.89 39.43 -26.51
C LYS A 231 -25.26 39.91 -27.92
N LYS A 232 -25.52 39.00 -28.85
CA LYS A 232 -25.94 39.35 -30.22
C LYS A 232 -27.39 39.84 -30.32
N ALA A 233 -28.27 39.41 -29.40
CA ALA A 233 -29.66 39.81 -29.38
C ALA A 233 -29.92 41.18 -28.72
N MET A 234 -28.88 41.86 -28.22
CA MET A 234 -29.04 43.26 -27.78
C MET A 234 -29.09 44.16 -29.00
N PRO A 235 -30.23 44.82 -29.30
CA PRO A 235 -30.28 45.82 -30.34
C PRO A 235 -29.27 46.92 -30.00
N SER A 236 -28.50 47.34 -31.01
CA SER A 236 -27.61 48.48 -30.92
C SER A 236 -28.36 49.65 -30.30
N SER A 237 -28.00 49.99 -29.06
CA SER A 237 -28.59 51.15 -28.38
C SER A 237 -28.33 52.37 -29.27
N PRO A 238 -29.33 53.24 -29.49
CA PRO A 238 -29.18 54.40 -30.35
C PRO A 238 -28.03 55.26 -29.84
N SER A 239 -27.13 55.55 -30.77
CA SER A 239 -26.04 56.52 -30.69
C SER A 239 -26.44 57.74 -29.83
N ARG A 240 -26.00 57.76 -28.56
CA ARG A 240 -25.91 58.99 -27.81
C ARG A 240 -24.61 59.67 -28.23
N THR A 241 -24.80 60.79 -28.90
CA THR A 241 -23.80 61.82 -29.22
C THR A 241 -22.87 62.11 -28.04
N PRO A 242 -21.55 62.27 -28.27
CA PRO A 242 -20.61 62.63 -27.23
C PRO A 242 -20.80 64.10 -26.85
N LEU A 243 -21.15 64.37 -25.60
CA LEU A 243 -21.05 65.70 -25.01
C LEU A 243 -19.71 65.79 -24.28
N CYS A 244 -18.78 66.54 -24.86
CA CYS A 244 -17.50 66.89 -24.27
C CYS A 244 -17.72 67.60 -22.93
N THR A 245 -17.11 67.09 -21.85
CA THR A 245 -16.59 67.94 -20.78
C THR A 245 -15.24 67.39 -20.34
N ALA A 246 -14.31 68.32 -20.26
CA ALA A 246 -12.89 68.11 -20.05
C ALA A 246 -12.54 67.99 -18.56
N ALA A 247 -11.28 67.59 -18.36
CA ALA A 247 -10.40 67.90 -17.23
C ALA A 247 -10.56 67.07 -15.94
N SER A 248 -9.55 66.24 -15.69
CA SER A 248 -8.58 66.38 -14.59
C SER A 248 -7.86 65.03 -14.44
N SER A 249 -6.66 64.85 -14.98
CA SER A 249 -5.36 64.97 -14.28
C SER A 249 -5.30 64.27 -12.91
N ASP A 250 -4.21 63.48 -12.77
CA ASP A 250 -3.63 62.87 -11.58
C ASP A 250 -4.28 61.55 -11.13
N LEU A 251 -3.58 60.47 -10.74
CA LEU A 251 -2.23 60.36 -10.18
C LEU A 251 -1.81 58.86 -10.25
N THR A 252 -0.59 58.61 -10.72
CA THR A 252 0.45 57.73 -10.14
C THR A 252 0.07 56.29 -9.68
N LEU A 253 0.50 55.24 -10.40
CA LEU A 253 1.75 54.47 -10.15
C LEU A 253 1.75 53.75 -8.79
N ILE A 254 1.86 52.42 -8.79
CA ILE A 254 2.82 51.63 -7.98
C ILE A 254 2.74 50.15 -8.42
N PHE A 255 3.88 49.68 -8.91
CA PHE A 255 4.28 48.29 -9.02
C PHE A 255 4.32 47.64 -7.63
N ASN A 256 3.93 46.37 -7.49
CA ASN A 256 4.64 45.55 -6.52
C ASN A 256 4.71 44.07 -6.95
N THR A 257 5.91 43.70 -7.38
CA THR A 257 6.43 42.34 -7.54
C THR A 257 7.22 42.00 -6.28
N ASN A 258 6.82 40.96 -5.55
CA ASN A 258 7.66 40.20 -4.61
C ASN A 258 7.17 38.74 -4.77
N ALA A 259 7.90 37.76 -5.30
CA ALA A 259 9.29 37.34 -5.08
C ALA A 259 9.60 37.13 -3.60
N GLY A 260 9.23 35.93 -3.12
CA GLY A 260 9.64 35.40 -1.82
C GLY A 260 10.14 33.97 -2.01
N LEU A 261 11.40 33.86 -2.46
CA LEU A 261 12.26 32.70 -2.23
C LEU A 261 12.78 32.81 -0.80
N LEU A 262 12.59 31.76 0.00
CA LEU A 262 13.38 31.52 1.21
C LEU A 262 13.78 30.03 1.25
N PRO A 263 14.90 29.73 1.92
CA PRO A 263 15.83 28.69 1.51
C PRO A 263 15.58 27.36 2.21
N GLU A 264 16.19 26.34 1.61
CA GLU A 264 16.69 25.14 2.29
C GLU A 264 17.47 25.52 3.54
N ASP A 265 17.22 24.80 4.63
CA ASP A 265 18.22 24.29 5.58
C ASP A 265 17.49 23.77 6.82
N GLU A 266 17.76 22.52 7.20
CA GLU A 266 18.49 22.20 8.43
C GLU A 266 18.23 20.74 8.81
N GLU A 267 19.15 19.90 8.34
CA GLU A 267 19.37 18.51 8.75
C GLU A 267 19.67 18.46 10.26
N ARG A 268 18.66 18.16 11.08
CA ARG A 268 18.84 17.94 12.52
C ARG A 268 18.92 16.46 12.84
N LYS A 269 20.14 15.93 12.88
CA LYS A 269 20.49 14.68 13.60
C LYS A 269 20.31 14.88 15.11
N PRO A 270 19.55 14.03 15.81
CA PRO A 270 19.68 13.87 17.24
C PRO A 270 20.70 12.77 17.56
N THR A 271 21.75 13.20 18.23
CA THR A 271 22.76 12.44 18.98
C THR A 271 22.11 11.36 19.85
N MET A 272 22.44 10.08 19.62
CA MET A 272 22.26 9.03 20.62
C MET A 272 23.23 9.28 21.80
N LEU A 273 22.67 9.37 23.00
CA LEU A 273 23.38 9.28 24.26
C LEU A 273 22.65 8.22 25.08
N TYR A 274 23.10 6.97 24.97
CA TYR A 274 22.78 5.92 25.92
C TYR A 274 23.79 5.95 27.07
N PRO A 275 23.33 5.83 28.33
CA PRO A 275 24.10 5.21 29.40
C PRO A 275 24.05 3.68 29.33
#